data_AF-A0A069D622-F1
#
_entry.id   AF-A0A069D622-F1
#
_cell.length_a   1.000
_cell.length_b   1.000
_cell.length_c   1.000
_cell.angle_alpha   90.00
_cell.angle_beta   90.00
_cell.angle_gamma   90.00
#
_symmetry.space_group_name_H-M   'P 1'
#
loop_
_entity.id
_entity.type
_entity.pdbx_description
1 polymer ?
#
loop_
_entity_poly.entity_id
_entity_poly.type
_entity_poly.pdbx_seq_one_letter_code
_entity_poly.pdbx_strand_id
1 'polypeptide(L)'
;MKDLNDYKPEEFGVNKDEINSLIMEQASDCAIEKMVKANGLPFEAFVEPDIEEGEEADDATPTRYKEEYQEQYNQLYDEEYDRIAAELGFDFCKEDGILILES
;
A
#
# COMPACT_ATOMS: atom_id res chain seq x y z
N MET A 1 11.29 -14.76 -4.27
CA MET A 1 11.36 -13.32 -4.51
C MET A 1 12.55 -12.77 -3.76
N LYS A 2 13.13 -11.65 -4.21
CA LYS A 2 13.99 -10.81 -3.38
C LYS A 2 13.08 -9.98 -2.45
N ASP A 3 13.51 -9.73 -1.23
CA ASP A 3 12.81 -8.81 -0.33
C ASP A 3 13.20 -7.36 -0.66
N LEU A 4 12.42 -6.37 -0.20
CA LEU A 4 12.71 -4.95 -0.43
C LEU A 4 14.13 -4.55 -0.02
N ASN A 5 14.61 -5.10 1.10
CA ASN A 5 15.94 -4.84 1.65
C ASN A 5 17.08 -5.50 0.85
N ASP A 6 16.78 -6.38 -0.10
CA ASP A 6 17.79 -7.01 -0.97
C ASP A 6 18.15 -6.14 -2.18
N TYR A 7 17.34 -5.12 -2.49
CA TYR A 7 17.60 -4.21 -3.59
C TYR A 7 18.63 -3.16 -3.21
N LYS A 8 19.63 -2.99 -4.07
CA LYS A 8 20.61 -1.91 -3.94
C LYS A 8 20.22 -0.71 -4.81
N PRO A 9 20.71 0.50 -4.50
CA PRO A 9 20.43 1.69 -5.30
C PRO A 9 20.75 1.52 -6.79
N GLU A 10 21.83 0.80 -7.15
CA GLU A 10 22.16 0.51 -8.55
C GLU A 10 21.14 -0.37 -9.28
N GLU A 11 20.28 -1.09 -8.56
CA GLU A 11 19.25 -1.98 -9.09
C GLU A 11 17.87 -1.31 -9.17
N PHE A 12 17.68 -0.14 -8.55
CA PHE A 12 16.36 0.52 -8.44
C PHE A 12 15.74 0.84 -9.79
N GLY A 13 16.48 1.51 -10.68
CA GLY A 13 15.96 1.90 -12.00
C GLY A 13 15.50 0.71 -12.86
N VAL A 14 16.19 -0.42 -12.80
CA VAL A 14 15.84 -1.62 -13.59
C VAL A 14 14.66 -2.38 -12.98
N ASN A 15 14.51 -2.35 -11.65
CA ASN A 15 13.51 -3.11 -10.91
C ASN A 15 12.38 -2.22 -10.36
N LYS A 16 12.20 -1.03 -10.95
CA LYS A 16 11.38 0.03 -10.38
C LYS A 16 9.93 -0.40 -10.14
N ASP A 17 9.34 -1.10 -11.10
CA ASP A 17 7.95 -1.56 -11.00
C ASP A 17 7.80 -2.66 -9.93
N GLU A 18 8.78 -3.57 -9.83
CA GLU A 18 8.79 -4.63 -8.81
C GLU A 18 8.94 -4.05 -7.41
N ILE A 19 9.91 -3.15 -7.23
CA ILE A 19 10.14 -2.45 -5.95
C ILE A 19 8.88 -1.67 -5.57
N ASN A 20 8.30 -0.93 -6.52
CA ASN A 20 7.06 -0.20 -6.28
C ASN A 20 5.93 -1.13 -5.83
N SER A 21 5.69 -2.24 -6.53
CA SER A 21 4.67 -3.22 -6.15
C SER A 21 4.90 -3.78 -4.75
N LEU A 22 6.14 -4.10 -4.38
CA LEU A 22 6.48 -4.57 -3.04
C LEU A 22 6.24 -3.50 -1.97
N ILE A 23 6.57 -2.23 -2.23
CA ILE A 23 6.26 -1.12 -1.31
C ILE A 23 4.75 -0.96 -1.16
N MET A 24 3.98 -1.01 -2.25
CA MET A 24 2.52 -0.91 -2.23
C MET A 24 1.89 -2.03 -1.38
N GLU A 25 2.36 -3.27 -1.53
CA GLU A 25 1.90 -4.41 -0.72
C GLU A 25 2.19 -4.17 0.76
N GLN A 26 3.43 -3.84 1.12
CA GLN A 26 3.82 -3.63 2.51
C GLN A 26 3.13 -2.41 3.14
N ALA A 27 2.92 -1.34 2.37
CA ALA A 27 2.21 -0.15 2.82
C ALA A 27 0.72 -0.46 3.09
N SER A 28 0.08 -1.25 2.21
CA SER A 28 -1.29 -1.73 2.41
C SER A 28 -1.43 -2.52 3.71
N ASP A 29 -0.55 -3.50 3.94
CA ASP A 29 -0.60 -4.32 5.17
C ASP A 29 -0.42 -3.46 6.43
N CYS A 30 0.55 -2.54 6.42
CA CYS A 30 0.78 -1.63 7.53
C CYS A 30 -0.42 -0.68 7.77
N ALA A 31 -1.04 -0.19 6.70
CA ALA A 31 -2.21 0.68 6.79
C ALA A 31 -3.41 -0.06 7.41
N ILE A 32 -3.68 -1.30 6.98
CA ILE A 32 -4.74 -2.14 7.55
C ILE A 32 -4.51 -2.38 9.05
N GLU A 33 -3.29 -2.77 9.45
CA GLU A 33 -2.96 -2.98 10.87
C GLU A 33 -3.18 -1.72 11.71
N LYS A 34 -2.78 -0.56 11.18
CA LYS A 34 -3.02 0.73 11.84
C LYS A 34 -4.51 1.06 11.93
N MET A 35 -5.30 0.80 10.90
CA MET A 35 -6.76 0.99 10.93
C MET A 35 -7.44 0.10 11.95
N VAL A 36 -7.10 -1.19 11.99
CA VAL A 36 -7.61 -2.16 12.97
C VAL A 36 -7.32 -1.67 14.38
N LYS A 37 -6.08 -1.23 14.64
CA LYS A 37 -5.67 -0.71 15.95
C LYS A 37 -6.34 0.60 16.32
N ALA A 38 -6.50 1.53 15.37
CA ALA A 38 -7.09 2.84 15.61
C ALA A 38 -8.60 2.78 15.88
N ASN A 39 -9.32 1.91 15.16
CA ASN A 39 -10.77 1.77 15.27
C ASN A 39 -11.19 0.70 16.29
N GLY A 40 -10.30 -0.23 16.64
CA GLY A 40 -10.62 -1.39 17.50
C GLY A 40 -11.58 -2.38 16.83
N LEU A 41 -11.63 -2.38 15.50
CA LEU A 41 -12.52 -3.19 14.68
C LEU A 41 -11.70 -4.12 13.77
N PRO A 42 -12.24 -5.29 13.39
CA PRO A 42 -11.58 -6.19 12.45
C PRO A 42 -11.65 -5.64 11.01
N PHE A 43 -10.81 -6.17 10.11
CA PHE A 43 -10.71 -5.70 8.72
C PHE A 43 -12.06 -5.74 7.98
N GLU A 44 -12.86 -6.78 8.21
CA GLU A 44 -14.17 -6.99 7.60
C GLU A 44 -15.18 -5.89 7.94
N ALA A 45 -14.93 -5.12 9.00
CA ALA A 45 -15.76 -3.96 9.34
C ALA A 45 -15.52 -2.76 8.41
N PHE A 46 -14.32 -2.66 7.82
CA PHE A 46 -13.91 -1.54 6.97
C PHE A 46 -14.32 -1.70 5.50
N VAL A 47 -14.66 -2.93 5.10
CA VAL A 47 -14.98 -3.28 3.72
C VAL A 47 -16.44 -3.68 3.55
N GLU A 48 -16.92 -3.59 2.32
CA GLU A 48 -18.22 -4.06 1.87
C GLU A 48 -18.09 -4.77 0.52
N PRO A 49 -19.01 -5.67 0.17
CA PRO A 49 -19.02 -6.29 -1.16
C PRO A 49 -19.13 -5.21 -2.25
N ASP A 50 -18.26 -5.29 -3.26
CA ASP A 50 -18.30 -4.41 -4.42
C ASP A 50 -19.27 -4.98 -5.45
N ILE A 51 -20.57 -4.74 -5.21
CA ILE A 51 -21.68 -5.20 -6.04
C ILE A 51 -22.53 -4.03 -6.51
N GLU A 52 -23.19 -4.20 -7.66
CA GLU A 52 -24.21 -3.25 -8.09
C GLU A 52 -25.49 -3.37 -7.24
N GLU A 53 -26.25 -2.27 -7.17
CA GLU A 53 -27.50 -2.24 -6.41
C GLU A 53 -28.50 -3.26 -6.98
N GLY A 54 -28.89 -4.23 -6.16
CA GLY A 54 -29.84 -5.29 -6.55
C GLY A 54 -29.20 -6.63 -6.91
N GLU A 55 -27.87 -6.74 -6.83
CA GLU A 55 -27.16 -8.02 -6.92
C GLU A 55 -27.01 -8.69 -5.55
N GLU A 56 -26.85 -10.01 -5.54
CA GLU A 56 -26.50 -10.76 -4.33
C GLU A 56 -25.01 -11.06 -4.34
N ALA A 57 -24.31 -10.69 -3.28
CA ALA A 57 -22.91 -11.05 -3.10
C ALA A 57 -22.77 -12.57 -2.87
N ASP A 58 -21.78 -13.16 -3.53
CA ASP A 58 -21.31 -14.52 -3.30
C ASP A 58 -19.90 -14.54 -2.67
N ASP A 59 -19.38 -15.72 -2.36
CA ASP A 59 -18.05 -15.88 -1.76
C ASP A 59 -16.89 -15.45 -2.69
N ALA A 60 -17.16 -15.23 -3.99
CA ALA A 60 -16.18 -14.77 -4.98
C ALA A 60 -16.27 -13.26 -5.24
N THR A 61 -17.22 -12.58 -4.61
CA THR A 61 -17.46 -11.17 -4.81
C THR A 61 -16.32 -10.34 -4.21
N PRO A 62 -15.70 -9.45 -4.99
CA PRO A 62 -14.63 -8.60 -4.49
C PRO A 62 -15.15 -7.65 -3.41
N THR A 63 -14.27 -7.21 -2.52
CA THR A 63 -14.59 -6.23 -1.48
C THR A 63 -13.95 -4.89 -1.80
N ARG A 64 -14.66 -3.79 -1.52
CA ARG A 64 -14.11 -2.44 -1.51
C ARG A 64 -14.16 -1.86 -0.10
N TYR A 65 -13.34 -0.85 0.19
CA TYR A 65 -13.52 -0.11 1.44
C TYR A 65 -14.81 0.70 1.40
N LYS A 66 -15.46 0.79 2.56
CA LYS A 66 -16.59 1.71 2.75
C LYS A 66 -16.09 3.14 2.64
N GLU A 67 -16.93 4.03 2.13
CA GLU A 67 -16.60 5.45 1.94
C GLU A 67 -16.06 6.11 3.21
N GLU A 68 -16.63 5.79 4.38
CA GLU A 68 -16.21 6.31 5.68
C GLU A 68 -14.77 5.93 6.10
N TYR A 69 -14.26 4.81 5.56
CA TYR A 69 -12.93 4.27 5.87
C TYR A 69 -11.94 4.43 4.72
N GLN A 70 -12.41 4.71 3.50
CA GLN A 70 -11.58 4.86 2.32
C GLN A 70 -10.56 5.99 2.47
N GLU A 71 -10.99 7.16 2.97
CA GLU A 71 -10.08 8.31 3.17
C GLU A 71 -9.03 8.01 4.24
N GLN A 72 -9.43 7.37 5.35
CA GLN A 72 -8.52 6.95 6.40
C GLN A 72 -7.48 5.94 5.88
N TYR A 73 -7.93 4.96 5.10
CA TYR A 73 -7.04 3.99 4.48
C TYR A 73 -6.03 4.68 3.55
N ASN A 74 -6.51 5.53 2.64
CA ASN A 74 -5.65 6.23 1.68
C ASN A 74 -4.57 7.06 2.39
N GLN A 75 -4.95 7.81 3.43
CA GLN A 75 -3.99 8.60 4.20
C GLN A 75 -2.91 7.71 4.85
N LEU A 76 -3.33 6.63 5.51
CA LEU A 76 -2.40 5.73 6.18
C LEU A 76 -1.51 5.01 5.17
N TYR A 77 -2.07 4.61 4.04
CA TYR A 77 -1.34 3.99 2.94
C TYR A 77 -0.27 4.93 2.38
N ASP A 78 -0.61 6.18 2.08
CA ASP A 78 0.34 7.17 1.56
C ASP A 78 1.47 7.44 2.57
N GLU A 79 1.14 7.59 3.86
CA GLU A 79 2.14 7.76 4.93
C GLU A 79 3.09 6.55 5.05
N GLU A 80 2.57 5.33 4.92
CA GLU A 80 3.39 4.12 5.00
C GLU A 80 4.23 3.92 3.73
N TYR A 81 3.66 4.19 2.56
CA TYR A 81 4.38 4.15 1.29
C TYR A 81 5.57 5.10 1.31
N ASP A 82 5.34 6.37 1.67
CA ASP A 82 6.39 7.39 1.74
C ASP A 82 7.47 7.01 2.77
N ARG A 83 7.07 6.45 3.92
CA ARG A 83 8.03 6.01 4.93
C ARG A 83 8.92 4.88 4.40
N ILE A 84 8.33 3.84 3.80
CA ILE A 84 9.06 2.68 3.30
C ILE A 84 9.96 3.09 2.12
N ALA A 85 9.45 3.89 1.19
CA ALA A 85 10.22 4.42 0.07
C ALA A 85 11.41 5.26 0.55
N ALA A 86 11.21 6.13 1.55
CA ALA A 86 12.27 6.94 2.13
C ALA A 86 13.31 6.11 2.89
N GLU A 87 12.89 5.08 3.63
CA GLU A 87 13.80 4.15 4.34
C GLU A 87 14.68 3.37 3.35
N LEU A 88 14.10 2.96 2.22
CA LEU A 88 14.83 2.30 1.13
C LEU A 88 15.72 3.28 0.34
N GLY A 89 15.44 4.59 0.40
CA GLY A 89 16.06 5.59 -0.45
C GLY A 89 15.60 5.51 -1.91
N PHE A 90 14.36 5.07 -2.12
CA PHE A 90 13.74 4.85 -3.43
C PHE A 90 12.78 5.99 -3.80
N ASP A 91 12.78 6.40 -5.06
CA ASP A 91 11.82 7.36 -5.63
C ASP A 91 11.31 6.85 -6.98
N PHE A 92 10.05 6.41 -7.02
CA PHE A 92 9.41 5.88 -8.23
C PHE A 92 9.33 6.89 -9.39
N CYS A 93 9.29 8.20 -9.06
CA CYS A 93 9.22 9.26 -10.05
C CYS A 93 10.58 9.56 -10.70
N LYS A 94 11.68 9.03 -10.18
CA LYS A 94 13.03 9.19 -10.75
C LYS A 94 13.32 8.10 -11.78
N GLU A 95 14.13 8.44 -12.77
CA GLU A 95 14.56 7.50 -13.82
C GLU A 95 15.50 6.42 -13.26
N ASP A 96 16.42 6.81 -12.38
CA ASP A 96 17.33 5.89 -11.68
C ASP A 96 16.69 5.26 -10.43
N GLY A 97 15.50 5.70 -10.02
CA GLY A 97 14.78 5.21 -8.86
C GLY A 97 15.37 5.66 -7.52
N ILE A 98 16.33 6.59 -7.50
CA ILE A 98 17.07 6.97 -6.30
C ILE A 98 16.47 8.23 -5.68
N LEU A 99 16.07 8.15 -4.41
CA LEU A 99 15.71 9.31 -3.62
C LEU A 99 16.99 10.02 -3.12
N ILE A 100 17.21 11.25 -3.59
CA ILE A 100 18.30 12.09 -3.10
C ILE A 100 17.75 12.97 -1.97
N LEU A 101 18.03 12.60 -0.73
CA LEU A 101 17.82 13.47 0.42
C LEU A 101 18.95 14.51 0.44
N GLU A 102 18.67 15.72 -0.05
CA GLU A 102 19.60 16.85 0.12
C GLU A 102 19.83 17.05 1.63
N SER A 103 21.08 16.88 2.07
CA SER A 103 21.52 17.01 3.47
C SER A 103 21.84 18.46 3.84
#